data_AF-A0A133YXE4-F1
#
_entry.id   AF-A0A133YXE4-F1
#
_cell.length_a   1.000
_cell.length_b   1.000
_cell.length_c   1.000
_cell.angle_alpha   90.00
_cell.angle_beta   90.00
_cell.angle_gamma   90.00
#
_symmetry.space_group_name_H-M   'P 1'
#
loop_
_entity.id
_entity.type
_entity.pdbx_description
1 polymer ?
#
loop_
_entity_poly.entity_id
_entity_poly.type
_entity_poly.pdbx_seq_one_letter_code
_entity_poly.pdbx_strand_id
1 'polypeptide(L)'
;MNRTHYSLLQKAGLAVVASSFIAASALVLPPTAAWADPDTASTSQSQEATSGTDGGVAWKIENNELILTPLVDDAVPSGKQAGVMEAVGAFDTTQSWKDENNTKLKSCTKITFNTAQNKAGDTVYCTLPAKSAKYLFSCFSFDDSNLTIFTNVSEIDLSGLKIQASDTADDNSCVRMFCGLENLTTLKGLDTLDLSRVVDTSLMFRKCTKLTSIDLSNLDLSRVTDMQKMFSQCESLEEIKLPTKLGNAVTTYDAMFYACKKLNSITGLEKLNTSNAKDLNCMFQHCENLTSLDVSNFDTSKVENMGGMFEGCTKLTNIKGIENFNTEQVHATGTSSANVDDRAGFEYMFAGCGSLTELNLSTWNTAKVQRFTSMFENCTSLSKLNISGFTTKAGTTNTTAKDMFKTCTSLSELTLGTNFSFDSACGLRDAQWKKQGTDKPVWSTKDLIGNNDAHAAYYNAAATSDSDTVVSPGTLVIADTQQQTPGGSGTGGGTTTPSTP
;
A
#
# COMPACT_ATOMS: atom_id res chain seq x y z
N MET A 1 16.15 10.83 -30.48
CA MET A 1 17.22 10.53 -31.46
C MET A 1 18.56 10.74 -30.78
N ASN A 2 19.42 9.70 -30.74
CA ASN A 2 20.88 9.67 -30.96
C ASN A 2 21.74 10.83 -30.38
N ARG A 3 22.86 10.65 -29.69
CA ARG A 3 23.97 9.67 -29.77
C ARG A 3 24.83 9.85 -28.48
N THR A 4 25.28 8.84 -27.74
CA THR A 4 26.42 7.90 -27.94
C THR A 4 27.83 8.51 -28.07
N HIS A 5 28.74 7.94 -27.26
CA HIS A 5 30.22 7.82 -27.35
C HIS A 5 31.12 8.89 -26.69
N TYR A 6 31.76 8.48 -25.60
CA TYR A 6 33.22 8.52 -25.48
C TYR A 6 33.72 7.24 -24.80
N SER A 7 34.62 6.54 -25.49
CA SER A 7 35.36 5.38 -25.00
C SER A 7 36.85 5.63 -25.19
N LEU A 8 37.65 4.97 -24.36
CA LEU A 8 39.08 4.64 -24.49
C LEU A 8 40.09 5.64 -23.91
N LEU A 9 40.61 5.28 -22.73
CA LEU A 9 42.03 4.92 -22.61
C LEU A 9 42.18 3.78 -21.61
N GLN A 10 43.17 2.94 -21.90
CA GLN A 10 43.32 1.53 -21.57
C GLN A 10 44.50 1.34 -20.59
N LYS A 11 44.49 0.19 -19.90
CA LYS A 11 45.64 -0.51 -19.23
C LYS A 11 46.02 0.03 -17.85
N ALA A 12 46.24 -0.77 -16.80
CA ALA A 12 46.43 -2.21 -16.60
C ALA A 12 45.89 -2.54 -15.18
N GLY A 13 45.22 -3.65 -14.89
CA GLY A 13 45.69 -5.03 -15.03
C GLY A 13 46.44 -5.46 -13.77
N LEU A 14 45.77 -6.09 -12.80
CA LEU A 14 46.27 -7.26 -12.07
C LEU A 14 45.17 -7.91 -11.21
N ALA A 15 45.22 -9.24 -11.14
CA ALA A 15 44.18 -10.16 -10.72
C ALA A 15 44.15 -10.47 -9.21
N VAL A 16 42.97 -10.89 -8.78
CA VAL A 16 42.61 -11.56 -7.53
C VAL A 16 43.22 -12.96 -7.44
N VAL A 17 43.74 -13.37 -6.27
CA VAL A 17 43.59 -14.74 -5.74
C VAL A 17 43.61 -14.72 -4.20
N ALA A 18 42.59 -15.35 -3.60
CA ALA A 18 42.40 -15.58 -2.18
C ALA A 18 43.30 -16.71 -1.63
N SER A 19 43.59 -16.72 -0.32
CA SER A 19 43.84 -17.94 0.47
C SER A 19 43.82 -17.65 1.99
N SER A 20 42.93 -18.35 2.68
CA SER A 20 42.77 -18.48 4.13
C SER A 20 44.00 -19.09 4.82
N PHE A 21 44.23 -18.85 6.13
CA PHE A 21 44.56 -19.87 7.15
C PHE A 21 44.86 -19.22 8.54
N ILE A 22 43.99 -19.53 9.51
CA ILE A 22 44.20 -19.98 10.91
C ILE A 22 45.41 -19.44 11.71
N ALA A 23 45.13 -18.85 12.89
CA ALA A 23 45.59 -19.35 14.19
C ALA A 23 44.93 -18.61 15.37
N ALA A 24 44.36 -19.39 16.29
CA ALA A 24 43.78 -18.97 17.55
C ALA A 24 44.68 -19.39 18.74
N SER A 25 44.42 -18.79 19.91
CA SER A 25 44.80 -19.19 21.29
C SER A 25 46.16 -18.63 21.76
N ALA A 26 46.38 -18.14 22.99
CA ALA A 26 45.65 -18.21 24.26
C ALA A 26 46.17 -17.17 25.28
N LEU A 27 45.29 -16.69 26.19
CA LEU A 27 45.41 -16.52 27.67
C LEU A 27 46.77 -16.03 28.28
N VAL A 28 46.85 -15.04 29.19
CA VAL A 28 46.46 -15.05 30.62
C VAL A 28 46.56 -13.62 31.25
N LEU A 29 45.74 -13.39 32.28
CA LEU A 29 45.36 -12.20 33.09
C LEU A 29 46.43 -11.65 34.12
N PRO A 30 46.17 -10.52 34.84
CA PRO A 30 47.13 -9.53 35.40
C PRO A 30 47.45 -9.79 36.90
N PRO A 31 48.22 -8.99 37.70
CA PRO A 31 47.92 -7.59 38.11
C PRO A 31 49.14 -6.67 38.45
N THR A 32 48.95 -5.34 38.48
CA THR A 32 49.23 -4.43 39.64
C THR A 32 49.07 -2.97 39.23
N ALA A 33 48.64 -2.17 40.22
CA ALA A 33 48.06 -0.86 40.08
C ALA A 33 49.07 0.30 40.12
N ALA A 34 48.52 1.47 39.77
CA ALA A 34 48.87 2.82 40.21
C ALA A 34 49.98 3.56 39.44
N TRP A 35 49.56 4.42 38.50
CA TRP A 35 49.53 5.87 38.74
C TRP A 35 48.60 6.54 37.72
N ALA A 36 47.71 7.38 38.25
CA ALA A 36 46.67 8.07 37.50
C ALA A 36 47.25 9.25 36.73
N ASP A 37 46.82 9.40 35.46
CA ASP A 37 46.96 10.63 34.70
C ASP A 37 45.60 11.34 34.73
N PRO A 38 45.44 12.49 35.40
CA PRO A 38 44.17 13.17 35.51
C PRO A 38 44.05 14.13 34.34
N ASP A 39 43.73 13.64 33.15
CA ASP A 39 43.11 14.43 32.07
C ASP A 39 42.95 13.59 30.80
N THR A 40 41.97 12.69 30.79
CA THR A 40 41.20 12.34 29.58
C THR A 40 39.89 11.70 30.02
N ALA A 41 39.10 12.46 30.77
CA ALA A 41 37.66 12.25 30.71
C ALA A 41 37.26 12.48 29.24
N SER A 42 36.74 11.46 28.57
CA SER A 42 35.89 11.67 27.40
C SER A 42 34.67 12.42 27.90
N THR A 43 34.77 13.74 27.95
CA THR A 43 33.64 14.61 28.11
C THR A 43 32.75 14.35 26.90
N SER A 44 31.66 13.61 27.12
CA SER A 44 30.48 13.78 26.30
C SER A 44 30.25 15.29 26.27
N GLN A 45 30.46 15.94 25.12
CA GLN A 45 30.13 17.35 24.98
C GLN A 45 28.64 17.47 25.29
N SER A 46 28.33 17.93 26.51
CA SER A 46 26.99 18.28 26.92
C SER A 46 26.55 19.38 25.98
N GLN A 47 25.58 19.09 25.13
CA GLN A 47 24.97 20.07 24.25
C GLN A 47 24.49 21.25 25.12
N GLU A 48 24.98 22.47 24.85
CA GLU A 48 24.56 23.65 25.62
C GLU A 48 23.04 23.78 25.53
N ALA A 49 22.39 23.86 26.69
CA ALA A 49 20.94 23.98 26.76
C ALA A 49 20.52 25.33 26.14
N THR A 50 19.68 25.28 25.11
CA THR A 50 19.11 26.48 24.50
C THR A 50 17.62 26.55 24.80
N SER A 51 17.08 27.75 25.00
CA SER A 51 15.66 27.93 25.32
C SER A 51 15.13 29.26 24.79
N GLY A 52 13.81 29.38 24.70
CA GLY A 52 13.13 30.59 24.26
C GLY A 52 11.61 30.45 24.33
N THR A 53 10.91 31.45 23.80
CA THR A 53 9.44 31.49 23.71
C THR A 53 9.02 31.95 22.34
N ASP A 54 8.08 31.25 21.71
CA ASP A 54 7.49 31.67 20.44
C ASP A 54 6.04 31.16 20.32
N GLY A 55 5.15 31.96 19.73
CA GLY A 55 3.78 31.55 19.42
C GLY A 55 2.97 31.00 20.61
N GLY A 56 3.22 31.44 21.84
CA GLY A 56 2.56 30.92 23.04
C GLY A 56 3.13 29.61 23.59
N VAL A 57 4.33 29.20 23.14
CA VAL A 57 5.03 28.00 23.60
C VAL A 57 6.43 28.36 24.06
N ALA A 58 6.79 27.98 25.28
CA ALA A 58 8.18 27.94 25.72
C ALA A 58 8.84 26.66 25.23
N TRP A 59 10.10 26.76 24.82
CA TRP A 59 10.85 25.60 24.35
C TRP A 59 12.22 25.54 25.00
N LYS A 60 12.73 24.31 25.11
CA LYS A 60 14.08 24.02 25.58
C LYS A 60 14.65 22.86 24.78
N ILE A 61 15.86 23.01 24.28
CA ILE A 61 16.66 21.92 23.75
C ILE A 61 17.71 21.57 24.78
N GLU A 62 17.66 20.36 25.30
CA GLU A 62 18.70 19.79 26.15
C GLU A 62 18.79 18.29 25.92
N ASN A 63 20.00 17.72 26.03
CA ASN A 63 20.20 16.26 25.90
C ASN A 63 19.58 15.65 24.62
N ASN A 64 19.69 16.34 23.47
CA ASN A 64 19.13 15.90 22.19
C ASN A 64 17.58 15.73 22.19
N GLU A 65 16.90 16.43 23.10
CA GLU A 65 15.45 16.48 23.27
C GLU A 65 14.95 17.91 23.13
N LEU A 66 13.95 18.13 22.26
CA LEU A 66 13.16 19.34 22.20
C LEU A 66 11.96 19.19 23.14
N ILE A 67 11.98 19.95 24.22
CA ILE A 67 10.91 20.01 25.21
C ILE A 67 10.06 21.24 24.90
N LEU A 68 8.78 21.01 24.59
CA LEU A 68 7.79 22.04 24.32
C LEU A 68 6.88 22.20 25.53
N THR A 69 6.76 23.42 26.04
CA THR A 69 5.95 23.78 27.21
C THR A 69 4.95 24.85 26.80
N PRO A 70 3.69 24.50 26.55
CA PRO A 70 2.66 25.48 26.24
C PRO A 70 2.50 26.49 27.38
N LEU A 71 2.48 27.77 27.04
CA LEU A 71 2.35 28.86 28.02
C LEU A 71 0.87 29.11 28.30
N VAL A 72 0.54 29.31 29.58
CA VAL A 72 -0.81 29.68 30.03
C VAL A 72 -0.86 31.20 30.12
N ASP A 73 -1.89 31.81 29.54
CA ASP A 73 -2.18 33.22 29.77
C ASP A 73 -2.66 33.41 31.22
N ASP A 74 -1.96 34.23 31.99
CA ASP A 74 -2.26 34.55 33.40
C ASP A 74 -3.69 35.11 33.61
N ALA A 75 -4.37 35.52 32.53
CA ALA A 75 -5.73 36.05 32.55
C ALA A 75 -6.86 34.99 32.52
N VAL A 76 -6.58 33.70 32.34
CA VAL A 76 -7.64 32.68 32.18
C VAL A 76 -8.13 32.14 33.55
N PRO A 77 -9.43 32.25 33.90
CA PRO A 77 -9.96 31.77 35.17
C PRO A 77 -9.81 30.26 35.37
N SER A 78 -9.52 29.84 36.60
CA SER A 78 -9.44 28.42 37.00
C SER A 78 -10.69 27.64 36.57
N GLY A 79 -10.48 26.52 35.89
CA GLY A 79 -11.56 25.59 35.53
C GLY A 79 -12.21 25.80 34.15
N LYS A 80 -11.62 26.59 33.23
CA LYS A 80 -12.16 26.71 31.86
C LYS A 80 -11.21 26.42 30.69
N GLN A 81 -9.91 26.62 30.76
CA GLN A 81 -8.91 26.18 29.74
C GLN A 81 -7.51 26.61 30.22
N ALA A 82 -6.58 25.69 30.42
CA ALA A 82 -5.22 26.04 30.81
C ALA A 82 -4.33 26.07 29.56
N GLY A 83 -4.23 27.25 28.93
CA GLY A 83 -3.37 27.49 27.76
C GLY A 83 -3.79 26.76 26.49
N VAL A 84 -4.00 27.49 25.40
CA VAL A 84 -4.23 26.91 24.07
C VAL A 84 -2.95 27.05 23.27
N MET A 85 -2.31 25.91 22.95
CA MET A 85 -1.29 25.90 21.91
C MET A 85 -2.02 25.88 20.56
N GLU A 86 -2.08 27.02 19.87
CA GLU A 86 -2.47 27.03 18.47
C GLU A 86 -1.38 26.31 17.66
N ALA A 87 -1.73 25.20 17.02
CA ALA A 87 -0.80 24.40 16.21
C ALA A 87 -0.06 25.21 15.12
N VAL A 88 -0.58 26.40 14.79
CA VAL A 88 -0.21 27.23 13.66
C VAL A 88 0.90 28.24 13.97
N GLY A 89 1.18 28.53 15.26
CA GLY A 89 2.22 29.49 15.65
C GLY A 89 3.54 28.84 16.08
N ALA A 90 3.52 27.57 16.46
CA ALA A 90 4.61 26.93 17.18
C ALA A 90 5.75 26.40 16.29
N PHE A 91 5.67 26.41 14.95
CA PHE A 91 6.75 25.87 14.09
C PHE A 91 7.04 26.69 12.81
N ASP A 92 6.20 27.68 12.52
CA ASP A 92 6.16 28.44 11.26
C ASP A 92 6.91 29.78 11.32
N THR A 93 7.22 30.29 12.51
CA THR A 93 8.02 31.51 12.63
C THR A 93 9.51 31.21 12.42
N THR A 94 10.31 32.27 12.28
CA THR A 94 11.75 32.30 11.96
C THR A 94 12.63 31.74 13.10
N GLN A 95 12.31 30.54 13.58
CA GLN A 95 12.55 30.07 14.95
C GLN A 95 13.93 29.49 15.23
N SER A 96 14.47 29.92 16.37
CA SER A 96 15.78 29.65 16.96
C SER A 96 16.14 28.17 17.21
N TRP A 97 15.23 27.21 17.01
CA TRP A 97 15.51 25.77 17.10
C TRP A 97 15.83 25.12 15.75
N LYS A 98 15.76 25.84 14.64
CA LYS A 98 16.22 25.36 13.33
C LYS A 98 17.73 25.52 13.22
N ASP A 99 18.39 24.68 12.43
CA ASP A 99 19.79 24.83 12.11
C ASP A 99 20.07 26.19 11.44
N GLU A 100 21.36 26.54 11.32
CA GLU A 100 21.80 27.81 10.73
C GLU A 100 21.26 28.08 9.32
N ASN A 101 20.82 27.03 8.61
CA ASN A 101 20.27 27.11 7.26
C ASN A 101 18.72 27.13 7.23
N ASN A 102 18.06 27.06 8.39
CA ASN A 102 16.60 26.91 8.52
C ASN A 102 16.03 25.65 7.82
N THR A 103 16.85 24.62 7.63
CA THR A 103 16.47 23.41 6.88
C THR A 103 16.13 22.21 7.77
N LYS A 104 16.68 22.15 8.99
CA LYS A 104 16.49 21.04 9.94
C LYS A 104 16.33 21.56 11.36
N LEU A 105 15.82 20.73 12.27
CA LEU A 105 15.94 20.96 13.71
C LEU A 105 17.40 20.88 14.16
N LYS A 106 17.81 21.78 15.05
CA LYS A 106 19.08 21.70 15.77
C LYS A 106 19.14 20.37 16.51
N SER A 107 20.25 19.64 16.33
CA SER A 107 20.64 18.34 16.88
C SER A 107 19.74 17.76 18.00
N CYS A 108 18.50 17.42 17.66
CA CYS A 108 17.51 16.78 18.52
C CYS A 108 16.89 15.62 17.75
N THR A 109 16.70 14.49 18.42
CA THR A 109 16.01 13.33 17.85
C THR A 109 14.72 13.00 18.60
N LYS A 110 14.45 13.68 19.73
CA LYS A 110 13.28 13.46 20.56
C LYS A 110 12.47 14.74 20.73
N ILE A 111 11.14 14.64 20.67
CA ILE A 111 10.22 15.74 21.00
C ILE A 111 9.33 15.29 22.16
N THR A 112 9.21 16.14 23.18
CA THR A 112 8.30 15.90 24.30
C THR A 112 7.50 17.17 24.63
N PHE A 113 6.32 16.96 25.21
CA PHE A 113 5.47 18.04 25.69
C PHE A 113 5.47 18.02 27.22
N ASN A 114 5.95 19.11 27.81
CA ASN A 114 5.98 19.29 29.26
C ASN A 114 4.73 20.07 29.72
N THR A 115 4.02 19.49 30.69
CA THR A 115 2.82 20.08 31.32
C THR A 115 2.99 20.39 32.81
N ALA A 116 4.16 20.11 33.38
CA ALA A 116 4.42 20.16 34.82
C ALA A 116 4.41 21.57 35.42
N GLN A 117 4.39 22.63 34.60
CA GLN A 117 4.31 24.02 35.05
C GLN A 117 2.87 24.48 35.33
N ASN A 118 1.85 23.66 35.04
CA ASN A 118 0.46 24.00 35.28
C ASN A 118 -0.01 23.43 36.62
N LYS A 119 -0.96 24.10 37.30
CA LYS A 119 -1.40 23.69 38.64
C LYS A 119 -1.98 22.28 38.58
N ALA A 120 -1.88 21.52 39.67
CA ALA A 120 -2.46 20.17 39.73
C ALA A 120 -3.95 20.19 39.33
N GLY A 121 -4.29 19.54 38.20
CA GLY A 121 -5.61 19.55 37.59
C GLY A 121 -5.70 20.31 36.25
N ASP A 122 -4.70 21.11 35.90
CA ASP A 122 -4.64 21.84 34.65
C ASP A 122 -4.25 20.90 33.49
N THR A 123 -5.09 20.87 32.47
CA THR A 123 -4.87 20.11 31.24
C THR A 123 -4.39 21.08 30.17
N VAL A 124 -3.24 20.77 29.55
CA VAL A 124 -2.75 21.51 28.39
C VAL A 124 -3.48 21.05 27.15
N TYR A 125 -4.14 21.99 26.47
CA TYR A 125 -4.87 21.73 25.25
C TYR A 125 -4.10 22.26 24.04
N CYS A 126 -3.88 21.39 23.05
CA CYS A 126 -3.53 21.81 21.70
C CYS A 126 -4.81 21.86 20.88
N THR A 127 -5.12 23.02 20.29
CA THR A 127 -6.22 23.13 19.35
C THR A 127 -5.72 22.70 17.98
N LEU A 128 -6.36 21.68 17.41
CA LEU A 128 -6.05 21.22 16.06
C LEU A 128 -6.30 22.37 15.06
N PRO A 129 -5.43 22.50 14.05
CA PRO A 129 -5.58 23.53 13.05
C PRO A 129 -6.85 23.32 12.21
N ALA A 130 -7.42 24.42 11.73
CA ALA A 130 -8.39 24.44 10.64
C ALA A 130 -7.96 23.54 9.47
N LYS A 131 -8.89 23.01 8.63
CA LYS A 131 -8.50 22.32 7.37
C LYS A 131 -7.56 23.16 6.49
N SER A 132 -7.63 24.50 6.63
CA SER A 132 -6.79 25.50 5.98
C SER A 132 -5.53 25.91 6.75
N ALA A 133 -5.29 25.38 7.95
CA ALA A 133 -4.21 25.79 8.84
C ALA A 133 -3.11 24.72 8.98
N LYS A 134 -1.90 25.21 9.24
CA LYS A 134 -0.62 24.48 9.11
C LYS A 134 -0.52 23.31 10.10
N TYR A 135 0.06 22.21 9.64
CA TYR A 135 0.10 20.91 10.32
C TYR A 135 1.01 20.89 11.56
N LEU A 136 0.67 20.06 12.58
CA LEU A 136 1.39 20.05 13.86
C LEU A 136 2.87 19.62 13.73
N PHE A 137 3.18 18.53 13.02
CA PHE A 137 4.57 18.08 12.78
C PHE A 137 4.93 17.98 11.30
N SER A 138 4.16 18.56 10.38
CA SER A 138 4.53 18.59 8.96
C SER A 138 4.61 20.01 8.39
N CYS A 139 5.71 20.28 7.70
CA CYS A 139 5.94 21.52 6.98
C CYS A 139 6.03 21.21 5.49
N PHE A 140 4.90 20.94 4.82
CA PHE A 140 4.95 20.55 3.40
C PHE A 140 4.32 21.59 2.46
N SER A 141 5.02 21.89 1.37
CA SER A 141 4.47 22.49 0.13
C SER A 141 3.75 21.42 -0.70
N PHE A 142 2.90 21.82 -1.66
CA PHE A 142 2.04 20.88 -2.39
C PHE A 142 2.77 19.88 -3.30
N ASP A 143 4.07 20.08 -3.55
CA ASP A 143 4.90 19.19 -4.33
C ASP A 143 5.70 18.27 -3.40
N ASP A 144 5.70 16.96 -3.68
CA ASP A 144 6.38 15.88 -2.94
C ASP A 144 7.91 16.05 -2.77
N SER A 145 8.45 17.23 -3.05
CA SER A 145 9.86 17.55 -3.25
C SER A 145 10.56 18.18 -2.03
N ASN A 146 9.85 18.67 -1.00
CA ASN A 146 10.53 19.44 0.06
C ASN A 146 9.88 19.39 1.45
N LEU A 147 10.76 19.23 2.45
CA LEU A 147 10.68 19.66 3.87
C LEU A 147 10.01 18.72 4.90
N THR A 148 10.85 18.06 5.70
CA THR A 148 10.55 17.97 7.14
C THR A 148 11.74 18.50 7.92
N ILE A 149 11.60 19.65 8.58
CA ILE A 149 12.57 20.12 9.59
C ILE A 149 12.84 19.03 10.65
N PHE A 150 11.89 18.11 10.81
CA PHE A 150 11.92 16.95 11.67
C PHE A 150 12.63 15.73 11.07
N THR A 151 13.44 15.87 10.01
CA THR A 151 14.11 14.72 9.37
C THR A 151 14.88 13.85 10.37
N ASN A 152 15.39 14.40 11.48
CA ASN A 152 16.18 13.64 12.45
C ASN A 152 15.38 13.09 13.63
N VAL A 153 14.07 13.34 13.71
CA VAL A 153 13.25 12.95 14.86
C VAL A 153 12.94 11.46 14.80
N SER A 154 13.36 10.74 15.83
CA SER A 154 13.12 9.31 16.04
C SER A 154 12.07 9.01 17.11
N GLU A 155 11.83 9.93 18.02
CA GLU A 155 10.86 9.75 19.11
C GLU A 155 9.99 11.00 19.31
N ILE A 156 8.68 10.78 19.42
CA ILE A 156 7.72 11.79 19.84
C ILE A 156 6.91 11.24 21.02
N ASP A 157 6.85 12.00 22.11
CA ASP A 157 6.03 11.69 23.28
C ASP A 157 4.91 12.71 23.44
N LEU A 158 3.68 12.28 23.13
CA LEU A 158 2.46 13.07 23.23
C LEU A 158 1.76 12.91 24.59
N SER A 159 2.32 12.18 25.56
CA SER A 159 1.64 11.88 26.82
C SER A 159 1.30 13.13 27.65
N GLY A 160 1.98 14.25 27.37
CA GLY A 160 1.67 15.56 27.94
C GLY A 160 0.60 16.36 27.18
N LEU A 161 0.09 15.88 26.04
CA LEU A 161 -0.77 16.67 25.16
C LEU A 161 -2.19 16.13 25.21
N LYS A 162 -3.17 17.00 25.52
CA LYS A 162 -4.57 16.73 25.18
C LYS A 162 -4.93 17.56 23.96
N ILE A 163 -5.65 16.94 23.02
CA ILE A 163 -6.21 17.66 21.88
C ILE A 163 -7.57 18.19 22.30
N GLN A 164 -7.78 19.50 22.17
CA GLN A 164 -9.11 20.07 22.20
C GLN A 164 -9.56 20.33 20.78
N ALA A 165 -10.58 19.61 20.36
CA ALA A 165 -11.22 19.89 19.10
C ALA A 165 -12.05 21.17 19.16
N SER A 166 -11.99 21.93 18.07
CA SER A 166 -12.74 23.15 17.83
C SER A 166 -14.25 22.90 17.80
N ASP A 167 -15.00 23.93 18.21
CA ASP A 167 -16.46 23.93 18.13
C ASP A 167 -17.00 24.02 16.70
N THR A 168 -16.19 24.48 15.75
CA THR A 168 -16.49 24.54 14.33
C THR A 168 -16.15 23.21 13.64
N ALA A 169 -17.09 22.66 12.85
CA ALA A 169 -16.93 21.34 12.23
C ALA A 169 -15.79 21.27 11.20
N ASP A 170 -15.44 22.40 10.58
CA ASP A 170 -14.44 22.49 9.52
C ASP A 170 -12.99 22.58 10.05
N ASP A 171 -12.83 22.72 11.37
CA ASP A 171 -11.53 22.99 11.99
C ASP A 171 -10.90 21.82 12.77
N ASN A 172 -11.43 20.61 12.59
CA ASN A 172 -10.97 19.43 13.33
C ASN A 172 -10.26 18.45 12.40
N SER A 173 -9.09 18.82 11.91
CA SER A 173 -8.32 18.03 10.94
C SER A 173 -6.99 17.54 11.54
N CYS A 174 -6.71 16.25 11.40
CA CYS A 174 -5.41 15.63 11.68
C CYS A 174 -4.64 15.32 10.39
N VAL A 175 -5.01 15.98 9.28
CA VAL A 175 -4.35 15.79 8.00
C VAL A 175 -2.85 15.97 8.14
N ARG A 176 -2.07 15.01 7.63
CA ARG A 176 -0.60 15.05 7.61
C ARG A 176 0.06 15.26 8.98
N MET A 177 -0.60 14.98 10.11
CA MET A 177 -0.08 15.31 11.44
C MET A 177 1.35 14.82 11.70
N PHE A 178 1.70 13.60 11.23
CA PHE A 178 3.02 12.97 11.33
C PHE A 178 3.64 12.67 9.95
N CYS A 179 3.12 13.28 8.88
CA CYS A 179 3.56 12.99 7.51
C CYS A 179 5.04 13.35 7.31
N GLY A 180 5.80 12.44 6.71
CA GLY A 180 7.20 12.66 6.34
C GLY A 180 8.19 12.56 7.51
N LEU A 181 7.76 12.07 8.68
CA LEU A 181 8.66 11.77 9.79
C LEU A 181 9.38 10.43 9.54
N GLU A 182 10.26 10.42 8.54
CA GLU A 182 10.92 9.21 8.02
C GLU A 182 11.77 8.48 9.08
N ASN A 183 12.33 9.21 10.06
CA ASN A 183 13.13 8.63 11.12
C ASN A 183 12.33 8.20 12.36
N LEU A 184 11.02 8.46 12.43
CA LEU A 184 10.19 8.15 13.59
C LEU A 184 10.09 6.64 13.82
N THR A 185 10.61 6.17 14.96
CA THR A 185 10.51 4.78 15.41
C THR A 185 9.57 4.63 16.59
N THR A 186 9.42 5.68 17.41
CA THR A 186 8.70 5.63 18.68
C THR A 186 7.70 6.78 18.76
N LEU A 187 6.43 6.44 18.98
CA LEU A 187 5.35 7.40 19.21
C LEU A 187 4.57 7.00 20.46
N LYS A 188 4.61 7.84 21.50
CA LYS A 188 3.95 7.60 22.79
C LYS A 188 2.78 8.56 23.00
N GLY A 189 1.81 8.18 23.82
CA GLY A 189 0.68 9.03 24.20
C GLY A 189 -0.40 9.17 23.13
N LEU A 190 -0.44 8.30 22.12
CA LEU A 190 -1.55 8.27 21.16
C LEU A 190 -2.88 7.92 21.85
N ASP A 191 -2.84 7.01 22.82
CA ASP A 191 -3.98 6.54 23.60
C ASP A 191 -4.63 7.61 24.47
N THR A 192 -3.93 8.72 24.73
CA THR A 192 -4.45 9.85 25.51
C THR A 192 -5.08 10.95 24.66
N LEU A 193 -5.02 10.84 23.33
CA LEU A 193 -5.58 11.85 22.42
C LEU A 193 -7.10 11.71 22.25
N ASP A 194 -7.83 12.79 22.52
CA ASP A 194 -9.25 12.88 22.15
C ASP A 194 -9.39 13.37 20.70
N LEU A 195 -9.60 12.41 19.79
CA LEU A 195 -9.85 12.67 18.37
C LEU A 195 -11.34 12.55 17.99
N SER A 196 -12.25 12.47 18.97
CA SER A 196 -13.69 12.20 18.75
C SER A 196 -14.39 13.20 17.84
N ARG A 197 -13.78 14.38 17.64
CA ARG A 197 -14.30 15.45 16.82
C ARG A 197 -13.58 15.62 15.48
N VAL A 198 -12.52 14.85 15.23
CA VAL A 198 -11.75 14.90 13.99
C VAL A 198 -12.58 14.40 12.81
N VAL A 199 -12.54 15.13 11.70
CA VAL A 199 -13.30 14.83 10.48
C VAL A 199 -12.42 14.35 9.32
N ASP A 200 -11.11 14.54 9.40
CA ASP A 200 -10.14 14.22 8.34
C ASP A 200 -8.82 13.74 8.95
N THR A 201 -8.42 12.51 8.63
CA THR A 201 -7.14 11.90 9.04
C THR A 201 -6.28 11.55 7.83
N SER A 202 -6.54 12.16 6.68
CA SER A 202 -5.81 11.84 5.47
C SER A 202 -4.31 12.13 5.62
N LEU A 203 -3.48 11.25 5.05
CA LEU A 203 -2.01 11.35 5.06
C LEU A 203 -1.37 11.40 6.47
N MET A 204 -2.11 11.10 7.55
CA MET A 204 -1.67 11.36 8.93
C MET A 204 -0.29 10.78 9.26
N PHE A 205 0.02 9.56 8.81
CA PHE A 205 1.29 8.86 9.02
C PHE A 205 2.07 8.63 7.72
N ARG A 206 1.69 9.26 6.60
CA ARG A 206 2.33 9.01 5.30
C ARG A 206 3.85 9.22 5.40
N LYS A 207 4.65 8.32 4.80
CA LYS A 207 6.13 8.35 4.80
C LYS A 207 6.77 8.27 6.20
N CYS A 208 6.10 7.70 7.21
CA CYS A 208 6.76 7.27 8.45
C CYS A 208 7.55 5.96 8.21
N THR A 209 8.61 6.02 7.40
CA THR A 209 9.27 4.85 6.80
C THR A 209 9.93 3.90 7.79
N LYS A 210 10.29 4.38 8.99
CA LYS A 210 10.90 3.57 10.07
C LYS A 210 9.95 3.13 11.19
N LEU A 211 8.69 3.55 11.17
CA LEU A 211 7.71 3.13 12.18
C LEU A 211 7.38 1.65 11.97
N THR A 212 7.52 0.82 13.01
CA THR A 212 7.34 -0.64 12.91
C THR A 212 5.98 -1.13 13.37
N SER A 213 5.32 -0.42 14.28
CA SER A 213 3.96 -0.73 14.73
C SER A 213 3.20 0.54 15.09
N ILE A 214 1.87 0.47 14.99
CA ILE A 214 0.99 1.53 15.47
C ILE A 214 -0.30 0.96 16.06
N ASP A 215 -0.69 1.46 17.23
CA ASP A 215 -1.92 1.08 17.93
C ASP A 215 -2.84 2.28 18.03
N LEU A 216 -3.95 2.24 17.28
CA LEU A 216 -4.98 3.29 17.26
C LEU A 216 -6.30 2.80 17.88
N SER A 217 -6.29 1.62 18.53
CA SER A 217 -7.51 0.93 18.98
C SER A 217 -8.39 1.76 19.94
N ASN A 218 -7.76 2.64 20.73
CA ASN A 218 -8.41 3.53 21.71
C ASN A 218 -8.94 4.84 21.12
N LEU A 219 -8.62 5.16 19.86
CA LEU A 219 -9.04 6.42 19.26
C LEU A 219 -10.52 6.38 18.86
N ASP A 220 -11.20 7.51 18.98
CA ASP A 220 -12.56 7.70 18.49
C ASP A 220 -12.50 8.47 17.17
N LEU A 221 -12.62 7.77 16.04
CA LEU A 221 -12.66 8.36 14.70
C LEU A 221 -14.07 8.32 14.10
N SER A 222 -15.11 8.32 14.95
CA SER A 222 -16.52 8.19 14.53
C SER A 222 -17.05 9.34 13.64
N ARG A 223 -16.34 10.47 13.61
CA ARG A 223 -16.67 11.64 12.78
C ARG A 223 -15.80 11.77 11.53
N VAL A 224 -14.80 10.91 11.36
CA VAL A 224 -13.91 10.97 10.20
C VAL A 224 -14.67 10.63 8.92
N THR A 225 -14.40 11.41 7.87
CA THR A 225 -14.98 11.29 6.53
C THR A 225 -13.93 11.02 5.44
N ASP A 226 -12.65 11.24 5.75
CA ASP A 226 -11.54 11.04 4.82
C ASP A 226 -10.35 10.34 5.52
N MET A 227 -9.93 9.20 4.96
CA MET A 227 -8.81 8.38 5.43
C MET A 227 -7.78 8.11 4.32
N GLN A 228 -7.81 8.87 3.22
CA GLN A 228 -6.92 8.63 2.08
C GLN A 228 -5.45 8.67 2.52
N LYS A 229 -4.66 7.71 2.00
CA LYS A 229 -3.21 7.65 2.16
C LYS A 229 -2.70 7.71 3.61
N MET A 230 -3.53 7.36 4.60
CA MET A 230 -3.23 7.55 6.03
C MET A 230 -1.90 6.91 6.46
N PHE A 231 -1.58 5.71 5.97
CA PHE A 231 -0.33 4.98 6.24
C PHE A 231 0.54 4.78 5.00
N SER A 232 0.27 5.54 3.93
CA SER A 232 0.98 5.40 2.66
C SER A 232 2.50 5.54 2.87
N GLN A 233 3.28 4.61 2.32
CA GLN A 233 4.75 4.56 2.39
C GLN A 233 5.32 4.39 3.81
N CYS A 234 4.56 3.82 4.76
CA CYS A 234 5.11 3.32 6.02
C CYS A 234 5.84 1.98 5.80
N GLU A 235 6.99 2.03 5.11
CA GLU A 235 7.62 0.83 4.55
C GLU A 235 8.05 -0.23 5.60
N SER A 236 8.39 0.20 6.82
CA SER A 236 8.80 -0.69 7.91
C SER A 236 7.65 -1.18 8.80
N LEU A 237 6.41 -0.73 8.57
CA LEU A 237 5.27 -1.04 9.42
C LEU A 237 4.88 -2.51 9.26
N GLU A 238 4.94 -3.26 10.36
CA GLU A 238 4.69 -4.71 10.40
C GLU A 238 3.26 -5.01 10.85
N GLU A 239 2.75 -4.25 11.83
CA GLU A 239 1.41 -4.40 12.41
C GLU A 239 0.71 -3.04 12.55
N ILE A 240 -0.58 -3.03 12.22
CA ILE A 240 -1.48 -1.90 12.47
C ILE A 240 -2.68 -2.40 13.26
N LYS A 241 -3.06 -1.67 14.31
CA LYS A 241 -4.37 -1.84 14.97
C LYS A 241 -5.22 -0.61 14.71
N LEU A 242 -6.27 -0.79 13.93
CA LEU A 242 -7.22 0.28 13.60
C LEU A 242 -8.13 0.59 14.80
N PRO A 243 -8.70 1.82 14.84
CA PRO A 243 -9.68 2.20 15.86
C PRO A 243 -10.90 1.29 15.87
N THR A 244 -11.45 1.04 17.07
CA THR A 244 -12.72 0.31 17.22
C THR A 244 -13.94 1.17 16.87
N LYS A 245 -13.80 2.49 16.93
CA LYS A 245 -14.83 3.47 16.58
C LYS A 245 -14.43 4.22 15.32
N LEU A 246 -15.07 3.89 14.22
CA LEU A 246 -14.80 4.46 12.90
C LEU A 246 -16.02 5.20 12.36
N GLY A 247 -15.77 6.18 11.50
CA GLY A 247 -16.82 6.99 10.88
C GLY A 247 -17.66 6.19 9.89
N ASN A 248 -18.97 6.44 9.90
CA ASN A 248 -19.91 5.83 8.96
C ASN A 248 -20.04 6.59 7.65
N ALA A 249 -19.40 7.75 7.54
CA ALA A 249 -19.49 8.65 6.40
C ALA A 249 -18.16 8.75 5.62
N VAL A 250 -17.22 7.81 5.83
CA VAL A 250 -15.96 7.81 5.08
C VAL A 250 -16.22 7.48 3.62
N THR A 251 -15.77 8.36 2.71
CA THR A 251 -15.96 8.19 1.26
C THR A 251 -14.70 7.79 0.51
N THR A 252 -13.52 8.01 1.11
CA THR A 252 -12.20 7.86 0.48
C THR A 252 -11.28 7.02 1.36
N TYR A 253 -10.81 5.89 0.82
CA TYR A 253 -9.82 4.99 1.41
C TYR A 253 -8.62 4.77 0.47
N ASP A 254 -8.50 5.58 -0.58
CA ASP A 254 -7.49 5.41 -1.62
C ASP A 254 -6.09 5.40 -1.02
N ALA A 255 -5.28 4.44 -1.49
CA ALA A 255 -3.90 4.25 -1.10
C ALA A 255 -3.63 4.25 0.42
N MET A 256 -4.63 3.89 1.26
CA MET A 256 -4.52 3.94 2.72
C MET A 256 -3.30 3.19 3.27
N PHE A 257 -2.97 2.02 2.70
CA PHE A 257 -1.82 1.20 3.05
C PHE A 257 -0.80 1.06 1.92
N TYR A 258 -0.85 1.93 0.90
CA TYR A 258 0.07 1.91 -0.25
C TYR A 258 1.54 1.80 0.21
N ALA A 259 2.31 0.87 -0.35
CA ALA A 259 3.72 0.63 -0.08
C ALA A 259 4.08 0.41 1.41
N CYS A 260 3.15 -0.12 2.22
CA CYS A 260 3.48 -0.68 3.53
C CYS A 260 4.16 -2.06 3.36
N LYS A 261 5.40 -2.07 2.85
CA LYS A 261 6.08 -3.26 2.34
C LYS A 261 6.22 -4.39 3.36
N LYS A 262 6.46 -4.08 4.63
CA LYS A 262 6.60 -5.07 5.71
C LYS A 262 5.29 -5.50 6.38
N LEU A 263 4.18 -4.86 6.03
CA LEU A 263 2.89 -5.07 6.70
C LEU A 263 2.46 -6.53 6.54
N ASN A 264 2.23 -7.19 7.67
CA ASN A 264 1.80 -8.58 7.71
C ASN A 264 0.45 -8.78 8.41
N SER A 265 0.00 -7.81 9.22
CA SER A 265 -1.26 -7.89 9.95
C SER A 265 -1.93 -6.51 10.10
N ILE A 266 -3.26 -6.49 9.89
CA ILE A 266 -4.12 -5.33 10.12
C ILE A 266 -5.27 -5.77 11.03
N THR A 267 -5.17 -5.46 12.32
CA THR A 267 -6.24 -5.71 13.28
C THR A 267 -7.31 -4.63 13.17
N GLY A 268 -8.59 -5.02 13.12
CA GLY A 268 -9.71 -4.08 13.00
C GLY A 268 -10.06 -3.73 11.55
N LEU A 269 -9.47 -4.40 10.56
CA LEU A 269 -9.86 -4.24 9.15
C LEU A 269 -11.35 -4.54 8.95
N GLU A 270 -11.88 -5.49 9.72
CA GLU A 270 -13.29 -5.88 9.75
C GLU A 270 -14.23 -4.81 10.30
N LYS A 271 -13.69 -3.73 10.86
CA LYS A 271 -14.43 -2.58 11.39
C LYS A 271 -14.57 -1.45 10.39
N LEU A 272 -13.83 -1.46 9.28
CA LEU A 272 -13.96 -0.44 8.24
C LEU A 272 -15.38 -0.49 7.65
N ASN A 273 -16.05 0.66 7.62
CA ASN A 273 -17.35 0.81 6.96
C ASN A 273 -17.16 1.38 5.55
N THR A 274 -17.16 0.51 4.54
CA THR A 274 -16.98 0.93 3.14
C THR A 274 -18.29 1.20 2.40
N SER A 275 -19.45 1.17 3.07
CA SER A 275 -20.78 1.32 2.42
C SER A 275 -21.01 2.69 1.74
N ASN A 276 -20.14 3.67 2.01
CA ASN A 276 -20.13 4.98 1.36
C ASN A 276 -18.84 5.24 0.55
N ALA A 277 -17.93 4.27 0.48
CA ALA A 277 -16.68 4.40 -0.25
C ALA A 277 -16.95 4.53 -1.75
N LYS A 278 -16.31 5.54 -2.36
CA LYS A 278 -16.31 5.74 -3.81
C LYS A 278 -14.99 5.31 -4.45
N ASP A 279 -13.90 5.42 -3.70
CA ASP A 279 -12.56 5.13 -4.21
C ASP A 279 -11.81 4.20 -3.24
N LEU A 280 -11.44 3.02 -3.74
CA LEU A 280 -10.59 2.02 -3.09
C LEU A 280 -9.29 1.79 -3.88
N ASN A 281 -8.93 2.70 -4.79
CA ASN A 281 -7.73 2.58 -5.60
C ASN A 281 -6.50 2.38 -4.72
N CYS A 282 -5.58 1.54 -5.17
CA CYS A 282 -4.26 1.35 -4.60
C CYS A 282 -4.21 1.05 -3.09
N MET A 283 -5.33 0.66 -2.46
CA MET A 283 -5.48 0.59 -1.00
C MET A 283 -4.43 -0.29 -0.33
N PHE A 284 -4.08 -1.41 -0.96
CA PHE A 284 -3.06 -2.37 -0.50
C PHE A 284 -1.89 -2.52 -1.50
N GLN A 285 -1.77 -1.63 -2.48
CA GLN A 285 -0.71 -1.70 -3.49
C GLN A 285 0.67 -1.72 -2.81
N HIS A 286 1.55 -2.62 -3.25
CA HIS A 286 2.89 -2.87 -2.73
C HIS A 286 2.95 -3.22 -1.22
N CYS A 287 1.86 -3.77 -0.66
CA CYS A 287 1.92 -4.51 0.61
C CYS A 287 2.56 -5.89 0.40
N GLU A 288 3.87 -5.91 0.12
CA GLU A 288 4.62 -7.09 -0.34
C GLU A 288 4.67 -8.23 0.67
N ASN A 289 4.51 -7.95 1.97
CA ASN A 289 4.60 -8.95 3.02
C ASN A 289 3.23 -9.50 3.51
N LEU A 290 2.11 -8.98 3.01
CA LEU A 290 0.78 -9.52 3.31
C LEU A 290 0.63 -10.89 2.66
N THR A 291 0.31 -11.91 3.45
CA THR A 291 0.12 -13.30 2.98
C THR A 291 -1.34 -13.66 2.75
N SER A 292 -2.24 -13.05 3.50
CA SER A 292 -3.69 -13.23 3.36
C SER A 292 -4.42 -11.95 3.75
N LEU A 293 -5.59 -11.73 3.17
CA LEU A 293 -6.45 -10.59 3.48
C LEU A 293 -7.90 -11.04 3.55
N ASP A 294 -8.65 -10.57 4.56
CA ASP A 294 -10.10 -10.76 4.66
C ASP A 294 -10.80 -9.44 4.38
N VAL A 295 -11.47 -9.35 3.24
CA VAL A 295 -12.26 -8.19 2.79
C VAL A 295 -13.76 -8.51 2.74
N SER A 296 -14.21 -9.57 3.42
CA SER A 296 -15.61 -10.02 3.39
C SER A 296 -16.63 -8.98 3.87
N ASN A 297 -16.17 -8.03 4.68
CA ASN A 297 -16.94 -6.93 5.25
C ASN A 297 -16.96 -5.68 4.37
N PHE A 298 -16.26 -5.67 3.23
CA PHE A 298 -16.27 -4.53 2.32
C PHE A 298 -17.58 -4.54 1.51
N ASP A 299 -18.44 -3.57 1.77
CA ASP A 299 -19.51 -3.18 0.86
C ASP A 299 -18.90 -2.31 -0.25
N THR A 300 -18.85 -2.84 -1.47
CA THR A 300 -18.31 -2.12 -2.64
C THR A 300 -19.39 -1.59 -3.58
N SER A 301 -20.67 -1.61 -3.17
CA SER A 301 -21.82 -1.27 -4.04
C SER A 301 -21.81 0.15 -4.60
N LYS A 302 -21.04 1.07 -3.99
CA LYS A 302 -20.87 2.46 -4.43
C LYS A 302 -19.46 2.78 -4.94
N VAL A 303 -18.56 1.79 -4.99
CA VAL A 303 -17.18 2.01 -5.39
C VAL A 303 -17.11 2.21 -6.91
N GLU A 304 -16.54 3.34 -7.31
CA GLU A 304 -16.40 3.76 -8.71
C GLU A 304 -14.99 3.42 -9.25
N ASN A 305 -13.98 3.28 -8.38
CA ASN A 305 -12.60 2.96 -8.77
C ASN A 305 -11.91 1.93 -7.83
N MET A 306 -11.23 0.94 -8.42
CA MET A 306 -10.46 -0.11 -7.71
C MET A 306 -9.08 -0.35 -8.35
N GLY A 307 -8.60 0.59 -9.17
CA GLY A 307 -7.34 0.46 -9.89
C GLY A 307 -6.17 0.16 -8.93
N GLY A 308 -5.35 -0.82 -9.26
CA GLY A 308 -4.15 -1.16 -8.50
C GLY A 308 -4.36 -1.68 -7.08
N MET A 309 -5.59 -1.98 -6.63
CA MET A 309 -5.91 -2.23 -5.22
C MET A 309 -4.98 -3.24 -4.53
N PHE A 310 -4.54 -4.30 -5.23
CA PHE A 310 -3.64 -5.33 -4.71
C PHE A 310 -2.32 -5.45 -5.49
N GLU A 311 -2.00 -4.49 -6.36
CA GLU A 311 -0.81 -4.61 -7.20
C GLU A 311 0.45 -4.76 -6.35
N GLY A 312 1.32 -5.72 -6.69
CA GLY A 312 2.61 -5.89 -6.03
C GLY A 312 2.49 -6.52 -4.64
N CYS A 313 1.33 -7.02 -4.24
CA CYS A 313 1.18 -7.91 -3.09
C CYS A 313 1.81 -9.28 -3.39
N THR A 314 3.14 -9.33 -3.48
CA THR A 314 3.88 -10.48 -4.04
C THR A 314 3.73 -11.77 -3.24
N LYS A 315 3.50 -11.70 -1.92
CA LYS A 315 3.28 -12.86 -1.03
C LYS A 315 1.82 -13.21 -0.76
N LEU A 316 0.87 -12.45 -1.31
CA LEU A 316 -0.55 -12.67 -1.06
C LEU A 316 -1.00 -13.96 -1.73
N THR A 317 -1.48 -14.92 -0.95
CA THR A 317 -1.95 -16.23 -1.44
C THR A 317 -3.46 -16.37 -1.44
N ASN A 318 -4.17 -15.57 -0.63
CA ASN A 318 -5.62 -15.61 -0.50
C ASN A 318 -6.23 -14.24 -0.19
N ILE A 319 -7.38 -13.96 -0.82
CA ILE A 319 -8.21 -12.78 -0.56
C ILE A 319 -9.63 -13.27 -0.30
N LYS A 320 -10.00 -13.38 0.97
CA LYS A 320 -11.32 -13.87 1.36
C LYS A 320 -12.37 -12.77 1.17
N GLY A 321 -13.51 -13.11 0.56
CA GLY A 321 -14.62 -12.19 0.34
C GLY A 321 -14.53 -11.39 -0.95
N ILE A 322 -13.49 -11.60 -1.77
CA ILE A 322 -13.32 -10.94 -3.07
C ILE A 322 -14.48 -11.26 -4.04
N GLU A 323 -15.08 -12.43 -3.87
CA GLU A 323 -16.26 -12.89 -4.60
C GLU A 323 -17.54 -12.12 -4.24
N ASN A 324 -17.55 -11.38 -3.12
CA ASN A 324 -18.71 -10.58 -2.68
C ASN A 324 -18.67 -9.15 -3.22
N PHE A 325 -17.61 -8.74 -3.91
CA PHE A 325 -17.49 -7.40 -4.44
C PHE A 325 -18.58 -7.14 -5.48
N ASN A 326 -19.41 -6.13 -5.23
CA ASN A 326 -20.26 -5.52 -6.24
C ASN A 326 -19.43 -4.53 -7.07
N THR A 327 -19.27 -4.83 -8.36
CA THR A 327 -18.46 -4.03 -9.29
C THR A 327 -19.29 -3.23 -10.29
N GLU A 328 -20.61 -3.17 -10.13
CA GLU A 328 -21.53 -2.57 -11.11
C GLU A 328 -21.36 -1.06 -11.30
N GLN A 329 -20.76 -0.38 -10.32
CA GLN A 329 -20.46 1.04 -10.38
C GLN A 329 -19.03 1.34 -10.81
N VAL A 330 -18.16 0.32 -10.89
CA VAL A 330 -16.76 0.54 -11.26
C VAL A 330 -16.68 0.96 -12.73
N HIS A 331 -15.98 2.06 -12.98
CA HIS A 331 -15.68 2.55 -14.31
C HIS A 331 -14.29 3.17 -14.34
N ALA A 332 -13.82 3.61 -15.51
CA ALA A 332 -12.62 4.45 -15.54
C ALA A 332 -13.03 5.89 -15.17
N THR A 333 -12.60 6.38 -14.02
CA THR A 333 -12.56 7.81 -13.69
C THR A 333 -11.19 8.36 -14.11
N GLY A 334 -11.12 9.55 -14.74
CA GLY A 334 -9.85 10.20 -15.08
C GLY A 334 -9.10 9.70 -16.35
N THR A 335 -7.90 10.22 -16.59
CA THR A 335 -7.05 9.91 -17.76
C THR A 335 -6.04 8.81 -17.45
N SER A 336 -5.76 7.90 -18.39
CA SER A 336 -4.65 6.94 -18.25
C SER A 336 -3.34 7.71 -18.05
N SER A 337 -2.71 7.57 -16.90
CA SER A 337 -1.44 8.23 -16.59
C SER A 337 -0.43 7.20 -16.15
N ALA A 338 0.84 7.45 -16.46
CA ALA A 338 1.94 6.58 -16.06
C ALA A 338 2.22 6.66 -14.55
N ASN A 339 1.57 7.59 -13.84
CA ASN A 339 1.67 7.70 -12.39
C ASN A 339 0.79 6.64 -11.72
N VAL A 340 1.35 5.95 -10.74
CA VAL A 340 0.63 4.94 -9.92
C VAL A 340 -0.60 5.51 -9.21
N ASP A 341 -0.65 6.83 -8.97
CA ASP A 341 -1.77 7.54 -8.34
C ASP A 341 -3.01 7.72 -9.24
N ASP A 342 -2.92 7.44 -10.56
CA ASP A 342 -3.97 7.72 -11.54
C ASP A 342 -4.62 6.44 -12.12
N ARG A 343 -4.48 5.31 -11.42
CA ARG A 343 -5.09 4.05 -11.86
C ARG A 343 -6.60 4.13 -11.83
N ALA A 344 -7.24 3.63 -12.88
CA ALA A 344 -8.69 3.69 -13.00
C ALA A 344 -9.29 2.31 -13.31
N GLY A 345 -10.56 2.11 -12.90
CA GLY A 345 -11.26 0.85 -13.14
C GLY A 345 -10.57 -0.33 -12.47
N PHE A 346 -10.03 -1.25 -13.27
CA PHE A 346 -9.27 -2.42 -12.81
C PHE A 346 -7.83 -2.46 -13.32
N GLU A 347 -7.29 -1.34 -13.79
CA GLU A 347 -5.89 -1.29 -14.23
C GLU A 347 -4.96 -1.79 -13.11
N TYR A 348 -4.10 -2.75 -13.45
CA TYR A 348 -3.11 -3.33 -12.53
C TYR A 348 -3.68 -3.96 -11.24
N MET A 349 -4.99 -4.19 -11.11
CA MET A 349 -5.61 -4.53 -9.81
C MET A 349 -4.92 -5.68 -9.06
N PHE A 350 -4.47 -6.72 -9.78
CA PHE A 350 -3.73 -7.86 -9.24
C PHE A 350 -2.31 -7.99 -9.83
N ALA A 351 -1.82 -6.99 -10.57
CA ALA A 351 -0.51 -7.10 -11.21
C ALA A 351 0.59 -7.37 -10.18
N GLY A 352 1.50 -8.30 -10.45
CA GLY A 352 2.58 -8.67 -9.53
C GLY A 352 2.12 -9.44 -8.29
N CYS A 353 0.86 -9.84 -8.16
CA CYS A 353 0.42 -10.82 -7.15
C CYS A 353 0.97 -12.22 -7.49
N GLY A 354 2.29 -12.39 -7.34
CA GLY A 354 3.02 -13.57 -7.81
C GLY A 354 2.71 -14.86 -7.05
N SER A 355 2.05 -14.80 -5.88
CA SER A 355 1.73 -15.95 -5.04
C SER A 355 0.26 -16.37 -5.05
N LEU A 356 -0.64 -15.60 -5.69
CA LEU A 356 -2.04 -16.01 -5.87
C LEU A 356 -2.10 -17.20 -6.82
N THR A 357 -2.75 -18.29 -6.40
CA THR A 357 -2.85 -19.52 -7.19
C THR A 357 -4.19 -19.68 -7.90
N GLU A 358 -5.25 -19.15 -7.30
CA GLU A 358 -6.63 -19.25 -7.80
C GLU A 358 -7.39 -17.94 -7.52
N LEU A 359 -8.21 -17.51 -8.47
CA LEU A 359 -9.13 -16.38 -8.30
C LEU A 359 -10.49 -16.72 -8.93
N ASN A 360 -11.56 -16.55 -8.15
CA ASN A 360 -12.93 -16.65 -8.64
C ASN A 360 -13.62 -15.29 -8.58
N LEU A 361 -13.76 -14.67 -9.75
CA LEU A 361 -14.37 -13.35 -9.97
C LEU A 361 -15.65 -13.48 -10.82
N SER A 362 -16.30 -14.65 -10.79
CA SER A 362 -17.51 -14.92 -11.59
C SER A 362 -18.70 -14.01 -11.29
N THR A 363 -18.76 -13.46 -10.08
CA THR A 363 -19.81 -12.56 -9.61
C THR A 363 -19.61 -11.10 -10.05
N TRP A 364 -18.44 -10.76 -10.58
CA TRP A 364 -18.11 -9.38 -10.94
C TRP A 364 -18.81 -8.98 -12.23
N ASN A 365 -19.68 -7.98 -12.14
CA ASN A 365 -20.29 -7.33 -13.29
C ASN A 365 -19.40 -6.18 -13.76
N THR A 366 -18.75 -6.34 -14.92
CA THR A 366 -17.78 -5.38 -15.43
C THR A 366 -18.31 -4.55 -16.61
N ALA A 367 -19.63 -4.49 -16.81
CA ALA A 367 -20.24 -3.88 -18.00
C ALA A 367 -19.93 -2.37 -18.20
N LYS A 368 -19.59 -1.65 -17.12
CA LYS A 368 -19.19 -0.23 -17.16
C LYS A 368 -17.66 -0.02 -17.17
N VAL A 369 -16.89 -1.08 -16.99
CA VAL A 369 -15.44 -0.99 -16.83
C VAL A 369 -14.78 -0.84 -18.19
N GLN A 370 -13.96 0.21 -18.35
CA GLN A 370 -13.28 0.52 -19.60
C GLN A 370 -11.80 0.12 -19.59
N ARG A 371 -11.20 -0.16 -18.43
CA ARG A 371 -9.75 -0.42 -18.35
C ARG A 371 -9.46 -1.64 -17.48
N PHE A 372 -8.88 -2.66 -18.14
CA PHE A 372 -8.36 -3.90 -17.57
C PHE A 372 -6.85 -4.05 -17.84
N THR A 373 -6.19 -2.96 -18.26
CA THR A 373 -4.77 -2.96 -18.63
C THR A 373 -3.94 -3.60 -17.52
N SER A 374 -3.15 -4.61 -17.87
CA SER A 374 -2.27 -5.32 -16.94
C SER A 374 -2.94 -5.88 -15.68
N MET A 375 -4.26 -6.12 -15.67
CA MET A 375 -5.00 -6.50 -14.45
C MET A 375 -4.40 -7.70 -13.70
N PHE A 376 -3.89 -8.70 -14.43
CA PHE A 376 -3.21 -9.88 -13.88
C PHE A 376 -1.75 -10.00 -14.34
N GLU A 377 -1.12 -8.91 -14.81
CA GLU A 377 0.27 -8.95 -15.29
C GLU A 377 1.19 -9.49 -14.19
N ASN A 378 2.11 -10.42 -14.51
CA ASN A 378 3.03 -11.04 -13.54
C ASN A 378 2.36 -11.79 -12.37
N CYS A 379 1.10 -12.23 -12.48
CA CYS A 379 0.52 -13.24 -11.60
C CYS A 379 1.11 -14.64 -11.89
N THR A 380 2.39 -14.84 -11.60
CA THR A 380 3.16 -16.01 -12.08
C THR A 380 2.68 -17.35 -11.52
N SER A 381 2.04 -17.38 -10.35
CA SER A 381 1.49 -18.62 -9.75
C SER A 381 0.00 -18.84 -10.04
N LEU A 382 -0.68 -17.87 -10.66
CA LEU A 382 -2.11 -17.95 -10.91
C LEU A 382 -2.39 -19.04 -11.94
N SER A 383 -2.97 -20.14 -11.49
CA SER A 383 -3.21 -21.35 -12.27
C SER A 383 -4.67 -21.47 -12.70
N LYS A 384 -5.61 -21.04 -11.84
CA LYS A 384 -7.05 -21.05 -12.12
C LYS A 384 -7.63 -19.65 -12.00
N LEU A 385 -8.31 -19.21 -13.03
CA LEU A 385 -8.96 -17.91 -13.06
C LEU A 385 -10.38 -18.06 -13.59
N ASN A 386 -11.37 -17.65 -12.82
CA ASN A 386 -12.75 -17.55 -13.26
C ASN A 386 -13.17 -16.09 -13.40
N ILE A 387 -13.31 -15.62 -14.64
CA ILE A 387 -13.77 -14.28 -15.01
C ILE A 387 -15.07 -14.36 -15.83
N SER A 388 -15.92 -15.34 -15.52
CA SER A 388 -17.15 -15.57 -16.28
C SER A 388 -18.18 -14.43 -16.20
N GLY A 389 -18.11 -13.59 -15.16
CA GLY A 389 -18.93 -12.38 -15.07
C GLY A 389 -18.45 -11.23 -15.95
N PHE A 390 -17.22 -11.31 -16.48
CA PHE A 390 -16.60 -10.19 -17.18
C PHE A 390 -17.27 -9.96 -18.53
N THR A 391 -17.54 -8.69 -18.79
CA THR A 391 -18.02 -8.17 -20.06
C THR A 391 -16.99 -7.22 -20.61
N THR A 392 -16.41 -7.54 -21.77
CA THR A 392 -15.49 -6.67 -22.51
C THR A 392 -16.07 -6.23 -23.86
N LYS A 393 -17.24 -6.76 -24.24
CA LYS A 393 -18.00 -6.41 -25.46
C LYS A 393 -19.02 -5.26 -25.26
N ALA A 394 -19.18 -4.73 -24.04
CA ALA A 394 -20.21 -3.74 -23.75
C ALA A 394 -19.88 -2.36 -24.34
N GLY A 395 -20.48 -2.05 -25.49
CA GLY A 395 -21.03 -0.74 -25.89
C GLY A 395 -20.15 0.52 -25.82
N THR A 396 -18.89 0.42 -25.43
CA THR A 396 -17.98 1.54 -25.17
C THR A 396 -16.74 1.39 -26.04
N THR A 397 -16.41 2.44 -26.79
CA THR A 397 -15.38 2.42 -27.83
C THR A 397 -13.94 2.39 -27.30
N ASN A 398 -13.75 2.41 -25.97
CA ASN A 398 -12.45 2.63 -25.33
C ASN A 398 -12.07 1.54 -24.31
N THR A 399 -12.66 0.34 -24.40
CA THR A 399 -12.25 -0.77 -23.53
C THR A 399 -10.86 -1.27 -23.90
N THR A 400 -9.90 -1.22 -22.96
CA THR A 400 -8.54 -1.78 -23.13
C THR A 400 -8.31 -2.93 -22.14
N ALA A 401 -7.82 -4.05 -22.65
CA ALA A 401 -7.32 -5.16 -21.83
C ALA A 401 -5.90 -5.57 -22.26
N LYS A 402 -5.13 -4.60 -22.76
CA LYS A 402 -3.72 -4.77 -23.08
C LYS A 402 -2.96 -5.34 -21.88
N ASP A 403 -2.08 -6.31 -22.15
CA ASP A 403 -1.21 -6.96 -21.17
C ASP A 403 -1.95 -7.61 -19.98
N MET A 404 -3.28 -7.76 -20.04
CA MET A 404 -4.11 -8.28 -18.94
C MET A 404 -3.59 -9.58 -18.33
N PHE A 405 -3.04 -10.49 -19.14
CA PHE A 405 -2.50 -11.79 -18.73
C PHE A 405 -0.98 -11.92 -18.94
N LYS A 406 -0.29 -10.81 -19.20
CA LYS A 406 1.14 -10.83 -19.52
C LYS A 406 1.92 -11.46 -18.37
N THR A 407 2.78 -12.42 -18.70
CA THR A 407 3.58 -13.18 -17.70
C THR A 407 2.72 -13.99 -16.70
N CYS A 408 1.45 -14.29 -16.98
CA CYS A 408 0.68 -15.32 -16.26
C CYS A 408 1.15 -16.73 -16.65
N THR A 409 2.37 -17.10 -16.28
CA THR A 409 3.04 -18.31 -16.79
C THR A 409 2.44 -19.63 -16.30
N SER A 410 1.74 -19.63 -15.16
CA SER A 410 1.11 -20.83 -14.60
C SER A 410 -0.35 -21.02 -15.00
N LEU A 411 -0.96 -20.02 -15.67
CA LEU A 411 -2.39 -20.06 -16.00
C LEU A 411 -2.68 -21.28 -16.87
N SER A 412 -3.50 -22.19 -16.37
CA SER A 412 -3.82 -23.46 -17.03
C SER A 412 -5.31 -23.70 -17.11
N GLU A 413 -6.11 -23.03 -16.29
CA GLU A 413 -7.57 -23.07 -16.29
C GLU A 413 -8.13 -21.64 -16.31
N LEU A 414 -8.89 -21.32 -17.36
CA LEU A 414 -9.50 -20.00 -17.55
C LEU A 414 -10.99 -20.16 -17.87
N THR A 415 -11.84 -19.71 -16.95
CA THR A 415 -13.30 -19.74 -17.12
C THR A 415 -13.80 -18.39 -17.61
N LEU A 416 -14.51 -18.41 -18.74
CA LEU A 416 -14.97 -17.22 -19.46
C LEU A 416 -16.50 -17.23 -19.64
N GLY A 417 -17.09 -16.04 -19.70
CA GLY A 417 -18.52 -15.83 -19.96
C GLY A 417 -18.78 -15.26 -21.35
N THR A 418 -20.01 -15.41 -21.83
CA THR A 418 -20.43 -15.13 -23.21
C THR A 418 -20.14 -13.72 -23.70
N ASN A 419 -20.04 -12.77 -22.78
CA ASN A 419 -19.83 -11.35 -23.06
C ASN A 419 -18.36 -10.92 -22.98
N PHE A 420 -17.46 -11.85 -22.66
CA PHE A 420 -16.02 -11.65 -22.70
C PHE A 420 -15.52 -11.75 -24.15
N SER A 421 -14.48 -11.00 -24.46
CA SER A 421 -13.75 -10.97 -25.75
C SER A 421 -12.31 -10.57 -25.46
N PHE A 422 -11.35 -11.26 -26.06
CA PHE A 422 -9.94 -10.98 -25.86
C PHE A 422 -9.52 -9.69 -26.58
N ASP A 423 -8.66 -8.91 -25.92
CA ASP A 423 -7.86 -7.88 -26.57
C ASP A 423 -6.73 -8.56 -27.35
N SER A 424 -6.45 -8.10 -28.57
CA SER A 424 -5.35 -8.62 -29.40
C SER A 424 -3.97 -8.56 -28.71
N ALA A 425 -3.80 -7.63 -27.78
CA ALA A 425 -2.59 -7.43 -26.99
C ALA A 425 -2.77 -7.91 -25.54
N CYS A 426 -3.70 -8.82 -25.23
CA CYS A 426 -3.98 -9.23 -23.85
C CYS A 426 -2.84 -10.00 -23.16
N GLY A 427 -1.82 -10.44 -23.90
CA GLY A 427 -0.64 -11.10 -23.34
C GLY A 427 -0.90 -12.50 -22.80
N LEU A 428 -1.97 -13.18 -23.25
CA LEU A 428 -2.23 -14.57 -22.86
C LEU A 428 -1.04 -15.46 -23.28
N ARG A 429 -0.57 -16.30 -22.36
CA ARG A 429 0.58 -17.19 -22.60
C ARG A 429 0.36 -18.09 -23.82
N ASP A 430 1.41 -18.34 -24.59
CA ASP A 430 1.34 -19.31 -25.67
C ASP A 430 1.16 -20.73 -25.12
N ALA A 431 0.06 -21.35 -25.52
CA ALA A 431 -0.35 -22.71 -25.13
C ALA A 431 -1.41 -23.24 -26.12
N GLN A 432 -1.70 -24.53 -25.96
CA GLN A 432 -2.76 -25.25 -26.66
C GLN A 432 -3.96 -25.39 -25.72
N TRP A 433 -5.06 -24.71 -26.03
CA TRP A 433 -6.25 -24.62 -25.19
C TRP A 433 -7.37 -25.50 -25.72
N LYS A 434 -8.11 -26.18 -24.84
CA LYS A 434 -9.34 -26.91 -25.18
C LYS A 434 -10.46 -26.54 -24.22
N LYS A 435 -11.71 -26.62 -24.68
CA LYS A 435 -12.87 -26.47 -23.81
C LYS A 435 -13.02 -27.73 -22.96
N GLN A 436 -13.00 -27.57 -21.64
CA GLN A 436 -13.14 -28.66 -20.69
C GLN A 436 -14.43 -29.45 -20.94
N GLY A 437 -14.34 -30.79 -20.88
CA GLY A 437 -15.50 -31.67 -21.06
C GLY A 437 -16.03 -31.77 -22.49
N THR A 438 -15.24 -31.40 -23.50
CA THR A 438 -15.65 -31.52 -24.92
C THR A 438 -14.56 -32.12 -25.79
N ASP A 439 -14.95 -32.83 -26.85
CA ASP A 439 -14.06 -33.31 -27.92
C ASP A 439 -13.74 -32.21 -28.95
N LYS A 440 -13.92 -30.93 -28.57
CA LYS A 440 -13.74 -29.77 -29.46
C LYS A 440 -12.28 -29.61 -29.88
N PRO A 441 -12.05 -28.90 -31.00
CA PRO A 441 -10.69 -28.65 -31.47
C PRO A 441 -9.86 -27.93 -30.41
N VAL A 442 -8.59 -28.31 -30.35
CA VAL A 442 -7.56 -27.60 -29.59
C VAL A 442 -7.22 -26.33 -30.37
N TRP A 443 -7.20 -25.19 -29.67
CA TRP A 443 -6.87 -23.89 -30.23
C TRP A 443 -5.48 -23.46 -29.80
N SER A 444 -4.69 -22.92 -30.73
CA SER A 444 -3.53 -22.14 -30.33
C SER A 444 -4.01 -20.86 -29.62
N THR A 445 -3.15 -20.25 -28.82
CA THR A 445 -3.47 -18.96 -28.18
C THR A 445 -3.77 -17.87 -29.20
N LYS A 446 -3.07 -17.89 -30.34
CA LYS A 446 -3.34 -16.98 -31.45
C LYS A 446 -4.72 -17.16 -32.06
N ASP A 447 -5.17 -18.41 -32.22
CA ASP A 447 -6.51 -18.70 -32.76
C ASP A 447 -7.61 -18.29 -31.77
N LEU A 448 -7.39 -18.53 -30.48
CA LEU A 448 -8.32 -18.15 -29.42
C LEU A 448 -8.53 -16.62 -29.35
N ILE A 449 -7.46 -15.84 -29.50
CA ILE A 449 -7.51 -14.37 -29.50
C ILE A 449 -8.08 -13.83 -30.83
N GLY A 450 -7.66 -14.40 -31.96
CA GLY A 450 -7.90 -13.81 -33.28
C GLY A 450 -9.14 -14.30 -34.02
N ASN A 451 -9.78 -15.41 -33.61
CA ASN A 451 -10.86 -16.02 -34.37
C ASN A 451 -12.22 -15.90 -33.66
N ASN A 452 -13.10 -15.05 -34.21
CA ASN A 452 -14.50 -14.96 -33.80
C ASN A 452 -15.22 -16.31 -33.85
N ASP A 453 -14.85 -17.23 -34.74
CA ASP A 453 -15.45 -18.57 -34.84
C ASP A 453 -15.00 -19.50 -33.70
N ALA A 454 -13.78 -19.36 -33.18
CA ALA A 454 -13.34 -20.09 -31.98
C ALA A 454 -14.10 -19.58 -30.73
N HIS A 455 -14.30 -18.27 -30.66
CA HIS A 455 -15.11 -17.60 -29.64
C HIS A 455 -16.59 -17.99 -29.72
N ALA A 456 -17.17 -18.05 -30.92
CA ALA A 456 -18.55 -18.49 -31.18
C ALA A 456 -18.73 -20.01 -31.04
N ALA A 457 -17.72 -20.82 -31.37
CA ALA A 457 -17.73 -22.26 -31.09
C ALA A 457 -17.66 -22.55 -29.59
N TYR A 458 -17.09 -21.64 -28.79
CA TYR A 458 -17.08 -21.74 -27.34
C TYR A 458 -18.48 -21.48 -26.73
N TYR A 459 -19.19 -20.48 -27.25
CA TYR A 459 -20.55 -20.06 -26.88
C TYR A 459 -21.55 -20.47 -27.95
N ASN A 460 -22.05 -21.71 -27.87
CA ASN A 460 -23.02 -22.35 -28.78
C ASN A 460 -23.60 -21.45 -29.91
N ALA A 461 -22.98 -21.48 -31.09
CA ALA A 461 -23.37 -20.69 -32.27
C ALA A 461 -24.80 -20.96 -32.79
N ALA A 462 -25.50 -22.00 -32.29
CA ALA A 462 -26.87 -22.33 -32.65
C ALA A 462 -27.94 -21.67 -31.76
N ALA A 463 -27.56 -20.88 -30.75
CA ALA A 463 -28.51 -20.13 -29.94
C ALA A 463 -29.01 -18.89 -30.70
N THR A 464 -29.98 -19.10 -31.58
CA THR A 464 -30.77 -18.01 -32.18
C THR A 464 -31.62 -17.34 -31.10
N SER A 465 -31.82 -16.03 -31.23
CA SER A 465 -32.40 -15.07 -30.27
C SER A 465 -33.80 -15.36 -29.69
N ASP A 466 -34.40 -16.52 -29.95
CA ASP A 466 -35.79 -16.86 -29.61
C ASP A 466 -35.94 -18.11 -28.71
N SER A 467 -34.88 -18.57 -28.02
CA SER A 467 -35.04 -19.57 -26.97
C SER A 467 -34.19 -19.25 -25.75
N ASP A 468 -34.80 -19.34 -24.56
CA ASP A 468 -34.21 -19.23 -23.21
C ASP A 468 -33.17 -20.34 -22.92
N THR A 469 -32.27 -20.65 -23.85
CA THR A 469 -31.15 -21.55 -23.63
C THR A 469 -29.95 -20.75 -23.14
N VAL A 470 -29.81 -20.68 -21.82
CA VAL A 470 -28.67 -20.07 -21.12
C VAL A 470 -27.37 -20.62 -21.71
N VAL A 471 -26.67 -19.81 -22.51
CA VAL A 471 -25.32 -20.14 -22.96
C VAL A 471 -24.42 -20.03 -21.72
N SER A 472 -24.11 -21.18 -21.12
CA SER A 472 -23.38 -21.23 -19.85
C SER A 472 -21.91 -20.80 -20.02
N PRO A 473 -21.29 -20.22 -18.96
CA PRO A 473 -19.84 -20.06 -18.91
C PRO A 473 -19.10 -21.34 -19.29
N GLY A 474 -17.96 -21.20 -19.97
CA GLY A 474 -17.10 -22.33 -20.28
C GLY A 474 -15.81 -22.27 -19.48
N THR A 475 -15.11 -23.39 -19.39
CA THR A 475 -13.75 -23.46 -18.85
C THR A 475 -12.79 -23.91 -19.94
N LEU A 476 -11.74 -23.13 -20.17
CA LEU A 476 -10.61 -23.48 -21.02
C LEU A 476 -9.54 -24.12 -20.15
N VAL A 477 -9.02 -25.26 -20.60
CA VAL A 477 -7.89 -25.93 -19.97
C VAL A 477 -6.76 -26.12 -20.98
N ILE A 478 -5.50 -26.10 -20.52
CA ILE A 478 -4.38 -26.50 -21.36
C ILE A 478 -4.53 -27.99 -21.71
N ALA A 479 -4.39 -28.32 -22.98
CA ALA A 479 -4.40 -29.70 -23.44
C ALA A 479 -3.08 -30.38 -23.04
N ASP A 480 -3.13 -31.52 -22.35
CA ASP A 480 -1.96 -32.34 -22.09
C ASP A 480 -1.30 -32.76 -23.41
N THR A 481 -0.11 -32.25 -23.68
CA THR A 481 0.73 -32.75 -24.78
C THR A 481 1.36 -34.07 -24.39
N GLN A 482 0.58 -35.15 -24.38
CA GLN A 482 1.10 -36.52 -24.35
C GLN A 482 0.40 -37.39 -25.40
N GLN A 483 1.23 -37.88 -26.33
CA GLN A 483 1.01 -38.93 -27.35
C GLN A 483 0.21 -38.59 -28.62
N GLN A 484 0.85 -37.87 -29.54
CA GLN A 484 0.90 -38.39 -30.91
C GLN A 484 2.17 -39.23 -31.05
N THR A 485 2.08 -40.54 -30.82
CA THR A 485 2.99 -41.48 -31.47
C THR A 485 2.77 -41.36 -32.98
N PRO A 486 3.80 -41.15 -33.81
CA PRO A 486 3.64 -41.28 -35.25
C PRO A 486 3.25 -42.73 -35.53
N GLY A 487 2.06 -42.95 -36.06
CA GLY A 487 1.63 -44.26 -36.54
C GLY A 487 2.69 -44.80 -37.50
N GLY A 488 3.37 -45.86 -37.08
CA GLY A 488 4.33 -46.56 -37.90
C GLY A 488 3.66 -47.08 -39.16
N SER A 489 4.19 -46.68 -40.31
CA SER A 489 3.93 -47.30 -41.60
C SER A 489 4.43 -48.75 -41.59
N GLY A 490 3.55 -49.70 -41.28
CA GLY A 490 3.80 -51.12 -41.41
C GLY A 490 3.37 -51.62 -42.79
N THR A 491 4.25 -51.51 -43.79
CA THR A 491 4.20 -52.37 -44.99
C THR A 491 5.20 -53.50 -44.81
N GLY A 492 4.71 -54.74 -44.74
CA GLY A 492 5.56 -55.92 -44.67
C GLY A 492 4.72 -57.19 -44.69
N GLY A 493 4.46 -57.70 -45.89
CA GLY A 493 3.88 -59.03 -46.07
C GLY A 493 4.87 -60.14 -45.69
N GLY A 494 4.33 -61.24 -45.16
CA GLY A 494 5.09 -62.43 -44.83
C GLY A 494 4.20 -63.50 -44.20
N THR A 495 3.77 -64.44 -45.04
CA THR A 495 3.02 -65.66 -44.73
C THR A 495 3.77 -66.62 -43.79
N THR A 496 3.08 -67.19 -42.79
CA THR A 496 3.03 -68.65 -42.50
C THR A 496 1.99 -68.98 -41.41
N THR A 497 1.45 -70.20 -41.51
CA THR A 497 0.25 -70.84 -40.94
C THR A 497 0.28 -71.20 -39.43
N PRO A 498 -0.87 -71.63 -38.84
CA PRO A 498 -1.10 -71.61 -37.40
C PRO A 498 -0.92 -72.97 -36.69
N SER A 499 -0.66 -72.93 -35.39
CA SER A 499 -1.02 -74.02 -34.45
C SER A 499 -0.99 -73.53 -33.00
N THR A 500 -2.16 -73.53 -32.37
CA THR A 500 -2.40 -73.68 -30.92
C THR A 500 -2.08 -75.13 -30.47
N PRO A 501 -2.00 -75.45 -29.16
CA PRO A 501 -2.44 -74.71 -27.97
C PRO A 501 -1.34 -73.95 -27.22
#